data_AF-A0A2N7R1G5-F1
#
_entry.id   AF-A0A2N7R1G5-F1
#
_cell.length_a   1.000
_cell.length_b   1.000
_cell.length_c   1.000
_cell.angle_alpha   90.00
_cell.angle_beta   90.00
_cell.angle_gamma   90.00
#
_symmetry.space_group_name_H-M   'P 1'
#
loop_
_entity.id
_entity.type
_entity.pdbx_description
1 polymer ?
#
loop_
_entity_poly.entity_id
_entity_poly.type
_entity_poly.pdbx_seq_one_letter_code
_entity_poly.pdbx_strand_id
1 'polypeptide(L)'
;MQAPALSGVKRRHVILAGGVLAVFIVAGGALAWLLAPEAASASSFGRAIDAHLAADEAARDKLICLTNLPYQKEEIRVASYDTSTRQWLDALVRSGLYTGPVEQSSGGWIAQSQFVYALAAPGKAALRGDKLCLAKGVKVSKVSGYEQVREIGGQPVAMATATLVLTDEAAWLAKSADRAVILQRLPQSDLEVRLPLALVDKQWQVTDRAQLNQAAMAMAGAMGNASGAQGPGMLDKLKGLFSFGGHPLVGKWKSATGEVLEFTKDTMIDEHGNASQATFASEGNVVTVVSEERGGVAMQISLSNSNNTATLLLGGMPIAVLQRVRD
;
A
#
# COMPACT_ATOMS: atom_id res chain seq x y z
N MET A 1 88.71 17.27 26.20
CA MET A 1 88.98 17.53 24.78
C MET A 1 88.63 16.28 23.97
N GLN A 2 87.75 16.44 22.98
CA GLN A 2 87.58 15.71 21.70
C GLN A 2 87.50 14.16 21.63
N ALA A 3 86.45 13.71 20.93
CA ALA A 3 86.19 12.36 20.38
C ALA A 3 87.13 12.03 19.18
N PRO A 4 87.21 10.78 18.66
CA PRO A 4 86.17 10.13 17.79
C PRO A 4 86.13 8.57 17.95
N ALA A 5 85.61 7.74 17.05
CA ALA A 5 84.28 7.53 16.47
C ALA A 5 84.33 6.17 15.69
N LEU A 6 83.25 5.37 15.81
CA LEU A 6 82.64 4.43 14.83
C LEU A 6 83.42 3.22 14.24
N SER A 7 82.90 1.99 14.47
CA SER A 7 82.18 1.12 13.51
C SER A 7 82.10 -0.33 14.08
N GLY A 8 81.11 -1.19 13.87
CA GLY A 8 79.89 -1.15 13.07
C GLY A 8 79.06 -2.45 13.19
N VAL A 9 77.79 -2.36 12.78
CA VAL A 9 77.01 -3.34 11.97
C VAL A 9 76.68 -4.70 12.64
N LYS A 10 75.43 -5.18 12.85
CA LYS A 10 74.31 -5.37 11.90
C LYS A 10 73.06 -5.81 12.71
N ARG A 11 72.01 -4.99 12.81
CA ARG A 11 70.65 -5.41 13.20
C ARG A 11 69.66 -4.80 12.22
N ARG A 12 69.38 -5.50 11.12
CA ARG A 12 68.38 -5.11 10.11
C ARG A 12 67.65 -6.34 9.56
N HIS A 13 66.94 -7.12 10.39
CA HIS A 13 66.06 -8.20 9.88
C HIS A 13 64.85 -8.51 10.79
N VAL A 14 64.30 -7.57 11.56
CA VAL A 14 63.13 -7.86 12.42
C VAL A 14 61.93 -6.94 12.20
N ILE A 15 62.00 -5.93 11.32
CA ILE A 15 60.87 -5.03 11.07
C ILE A 15 60.40 -5.19 9.62
N LEU A 16 59.80 -6.33 9.28
CA LEU A 16 59.09 -6.50 8.00
C LEU A 16 58.07 -7.65 7.99
N ALA A 17 57.73 -8.23 9.13
CA ALA A 17 56.69 -9.28 9.23
C ALA A 17 55.33 -8.77 9.77
N GLY A 18 55.27 -7.57 10.36
CA GLY A 18 54.04 -7.03 10.97
C GLY A 18 53.16 -6.19 10.04
N GLY A 19 53.71 -5.62 8.96
CA GLY A 19 52.99 -4.68 8.09
C GLY A 19 52.13 -5.34 7.01
N VAL A 20 52.54 -6.51 6.51
CA VAL A 20 51.82 -7.20 5.42
C VAL A 20 50.54 -7.88 5.91
N LEU A 21 50.51 -8.36 7.16
CA LEU A 21 49.31 -8.99 7.73
C LEU A 21 48.18 -7.98 8.00
N ALA A 22 48.52 -6.74 8.41
CA ALA A 22 47.53 -5.71 8.70
C ALA A 22 46.84 -5.17 7.44
N VAL A 23 47.57 -5.05 6.32
CA VAL A 23 46.99 -4.58 5.05
C VAL A 23 46.06 -5.63 4.43
N PHE A 24 46.37 -6.93 4.56
CA PHE A 24 45.47 -8.00 4.10
C PHE A 24 44.19 -8.12 4.92
N ILE A 25 44.22 -7.82 6.23
CA ILE A 25 43.01 -7.82 7.07
C ILE A 25 42.11 -6.62 6.75
N VAL A 26 42.67 -5.44 6.50
CA VAL A 26 41.89 -4.24 6.14
C VAL A 26 41.34 -4.34 4.72
N ALA A 27 42.12 -4.86 3.76
CA ALA A 27 41.65 -5.07 2.38
C ALA A 27 40.67 -6.25 2.27
N GLY A 28 40.90 -7.35 3.01
CA GLY A 28 39.99 -8.50 3.10
C GLY A 28 38.68 -8.16 3.80
N GLY A 29 38.72 -7.33 4.85
CA GLY A 29 37.52 -6.82 5.52
C GLY A 29 36.67 -5.90 4.64
N ALA A 30 37.30 -5.05 3.83
CA ALA A 30 36.60 -4.17 2.89
C ALA A 30 35.96 -4.94 1.71
N LEU A 31 36.61 -6.00 1.21
CA LEU A 31 36.06 -6.85 0.15
C LEU A 31 34.95 -7.78 0.66
N ALA A 32 35.03 -8.27 1.90
CA ALA A 32 33.94 -9.02 2.53
C ALA A 32 32.70 -8.13 2.77
N TRP A 33 32.90 -6.84 3.07
CA TRP A 33 31.81 -5.84 3.20
C TRP A 33 31.06 -5.59 1.90
N LEU A 34 31.72 -5.64 0.73
CA LEU A 34 31.07 -5.52 -0.58
C LEU A 34 30.19 -6.74 -0.94
N LEU A 35 30.43 -7.87 -0.29
CA LEU A 35 29.65 -9.11 -0.47
C LEU A 35 28.65 -9.34 0.67
N ALA A 36 28.62 -8.47 1.68
CA ALA A 36 27.71 -8.60 2.80
C ALA A 36 26.26 -8.27 2.36
N PRO A 37 25.25 -8.99 2.89
CA PRO A 37 23.87 -8.63 2.68
C PRO A 37 23.60 -7.22 3.21
N GLU A 38 22.80 -6.46 2.48
CA GLU A 38 22.49 -5.09 2.86
C GLU A 38 21.79 -5.03 4.22
N ALA A 39 22.33 -4.23 5.14
CA ALA A 39 21.74 -4.03 6.44
C ALA A 39 20.36 -3.33 6.33
N ALA A 40 19.42 -3.74 7.16
CA ALA A 40 18.15 -3.04 7.29
C ALA A 40 18.37 -1.68 7.95
N SER A 41 17.92 -0.62 7.27
CA SER A 41 18.08 0.75 7.72
C SER A 41 17.08 1.65 6.99
N ALA A 42 16.89 2.87 7.49
CA ALA A 42 16.05 3.86 6.81
C ALA A 42 16.54 4.15 5.37
N SER A 43 17.86 4.16 5.12
CA SER A 43 18.42 4.45 3.81
C SER A 43 18.28 3.30 2.82
N SER A 44 18.56 2.06 3.24
CA SER A 44 18.40 0.88 2.38
C SER A 44 16.93 0.67 1.98
N PHE A 45 16.02 0.83 2.93
CA PHE A 45 14.59 0.70 2.68
C PHE A 45 14.05 1.87 1.84
N GLY A 46 14.50 3.09 2.13
CA GLY A 46 14.13 4.27 1.34
C GLY A 46 14.53 4.12 -0.13
N ARG A 47 15.76 3.64 -0.39
CA ARG A 47 16.23 3.35 -1.75
C ARG A 47 15.37 2.27 -2.43
N ALA A 48 15.06 1.19 -1.72
CA ALA A 48 14.24 0.10 -2.27
C ALA A 48 12.83 0.58 -2.67
N ILE A 49 12.21 1.42 -1.82
CA ILE A 49 10.89 1.99 -2.07
C ILE A 49 10.95 3.02 -3.21
N ASP A 50 11.93 3.91 -3.23
CA ASP A 50 12.13 4.86 -4.32
C ASP A 50 12.33 4.12 -5.67
N ALA A 51 13.13 3.06 -5.68
CA ALA A 51 13.36 2.26 -6.88
C ALA A 51 12.08 1.56 -7.36
N HIS A 52 11.29 1.00 -6.43
CA HIS A 52 10.00 0.40 -6.75
C HIS A 52 9.02 1.41 -7.35
N LEU A 53 8.87 2.59 -6.73
CA LEU A 53 7.96 3.64 -7.21
C LEU A 53 8.43 4.32 -8.50
N ALA A 54 9.73 4.27 -8.79
CA ALA A 54 10.26 4.69 -10.09
C ALA A 54 9.97 3.67 -11.21
N ALA A 55 10.04 2.37 -10.90
CA ALA A 55 9.84 1.29 -11.87
C ALA A 55 8.36 0.95 -12.13
N ASP A 56 7.51 1.02 -11.10
CA ASP A 56 6.08 0.69 -11.19
C ASP A 56 5.22 1.97 -11.29
N GLU A 57 4.87 2.32 -12.53
CA GLU A 57 4.03 3.47 -12.80
C GLU A 57 2.63 3.34 -12.18
N ALA A 58 2.07 2.13 -12.12
CA ALA A 58 0.74 1.91 -11.58
C ALA A 58 0.71 2.09 -10.07
N ALA A 59 1.74 1.61 -9.36
CA ALA A 59 1.92 1.84 -7.93
C ALA A 59 2.09 3.33 -7.63
N ARG A 60 2.93 4.03 -8.40
CA ARG A 60 3.13 5.48 -8.28
C ARG A 60 1.85 6.27 -8.55
N ASP A 61 1.14 5.96 -9.62
CA ASP A 61 -0.08 6.67 -10.03
C ASP A 61 -1.19 6.55 -8.99
N LYS A 62 -1.29 5.42 -8.28
CA LYS A 62 -2.25 5.24 -7.18
C LYS A 62 -2.02 6.23 -6.03
N LEU A 63 -0.82 6.78 -5.90
CA LEU A 63 -0.44 7.71 -4.84
C LEU A 63 -0.62 9.17 -5.25
N ILE A 64 -0.37 9.50 -6.52
CA ILE A 64 -0.28 10.89 -7.00
C ILE A 64 -1.33 11.30 -8.03
N CYS A 65 -2.19 10.38 -8.47
CA CYS A 65 -3.20 10.68 -9.47
C CYS A 65 -4.62 10.42 -8.94
N LEU A 66 -5.53 11.32 -9.30
CA LEU A 66 -6.93 11.28 -8.94
C LEU A 66 -7.73 10.55 -10.02
N THR A 67 -8.63 9.68 -9.59
CA THR A 67 -9.52 8.86 -10.45
C THR A 67 -11.00 9.04 -10.11
N ASN A 68 -11.33 10.03 -9.28
CA ASN A 68 -12.69 10.27 -8.78
C ASN A 68 -13.64 10.91 -9.81
N LEU A 69 -13.14 11.34 -10.96
CA LEU A 69 -13.92 11.88 -12.07
C LEU A 69 -13.35 11.44 -13.42
N PRO A 70 -14.16 11.45 -14.49
CA PRO A 70 -13.69 11.17 -15.85
C PRO A 70 -12.96 12.40 -16.43
N TYR A 71 -11.75 12.67 -15.91
CA TYR A 71 -10.97 13.87 -16.22
C TYR A 71 -10.56 14.03 -17.69
N GLN A 72 -10.58 12.94 -18.46
CA GLN A 72 -10.28 12.93 -19.89
C GLN A 72 -11.41 13.46 -20.77
N LYS A 73 -12.62 13.64 -20.23
CA LYS A 73 -13.73 14.19 -21.02
C LYS A 73 -13.49 15.66 -21.29
N GLU A 74 -13.76 16.09 -22.53
CA GLU A 74 -13.65 17.49 -22.91
C GLU A 74 -14.66 18.36 -22.16
N GLU A 75 -15.83 17.81 -21.85
CA GLU A 75 -16.85 18.45 -21.03
C GLU A 75 -17.33 17.53 -19.91
N ILE A 76 -17.43 18.08 -18.70
CA ILE A 76 -18.09 17.46 -17.56
C ILE A 76 -19.34 18.27 -17.24
N ARG A 77 -20.50 17.61 -17.25
CA ARG A 77 -21.79 18.19 -16.92
C ARG A 77 -22.19 17.75 -15.53
N VAL A 78 -22.49 18.71 -14.66
CA VAL A 78 -22.85 18.45 -13.27
C VAL A 78 -24.22 19.05 -12.98
N ALA A 79 -25.09 18.27 -12.36
CA ALA A 79 -26.41 18.73 -11.97
C ALA A 79 -26.31 19.84 -10.92
N SER A 80 -27.27 20.77 -10.91
CA SER A 80 -27.24 21.92 -10.00
C SER A 80 -27.18 21.55 -8.51
N TYR A 81 -27.76 20.40 -8.14
CA TYR A 81 -27.80 19.88 -6.76
C TYR A 81 -26.52 19.13 -6.32
N ASP A 82 -25.60 18.76 -7.23
CA ASP A 82 -24.35 18.09 -6.87
C ASP A 82 -23.28 19.12 -6.46
N THR A 83 -23.44 19.65 -5.25
CA THR A 83 -22.56 20.69 -4.70
C THR A 83 -21.13 20.19 -4.48
N SER A 84 -20.93 18.92 -4.14
CA SER A 84 -19.61 18.34 -3.89
C SER A 84 -18.77 18.30 -5.16
N THR A 85 -19.33 17.78 -6.26
CA THR A 85 -18.63 17.72 -7.55
C THR A 85 -18.41 19.11 -8.13
N ARG A 86 -19.38 20.03 -7.97
CA ARG A 86 -19.23 21.43 -8.37
C ARG A 86 -18.10 22.13 -7.63
N GLN A 87 -18.07 22.05 -6.30
CA GLN A 87 -17.00 22.67 -5.49
C GLN A 87 -15.61 22.15 -5.88
N TRP A 88 -15.52 20.87 -6.19
CA TRP A 88 -14.28 20.27 -6.67
C TRP A 88 -13.87 20.83 -8.04
N LEU A 89 -14.77 20.83 -9.03
CA LEU A 89 -14.47 21.38 -10.35
C LEU A 89 -14.21 22.88 -10.32
N ASP A 90 -14.87 23.64 -9.45
CA ASP A 90 -14.62 25.07 -9.24
C ASP A 90 -13.18 25.31 -8.72
N ALA A 91 -12.66 24.44 -7.85
CA ALA A 91 -11.25 24.50 -7.42
C ALA A 91 -10.28 24.20 -8.57
N LEU A 92 -10.64 23.27 -9.47
CA LEU A 92 -9.86 22.97 -10.67
C LEU A 92 -9.93 24.11 -11.71
N VAL A 93 -11.05 24.83 -11.80
CA VAL A 93 -11.20 26.06 -12.60
C VAL A 93 -10.29 27.16 -12.07
N ARG A 94 -10.32 27.43 -10.75
CA ARG A 94 -9.41 28.40 -10.11
C ARG A 94 -7.94 28.05 -10.31
N SER A 95 -7.63 26.75 -10.45
CA SER A 95 -6.30 26.24 -10.76
C SER A 95 -5.96 26.23 -12.26
N GLY A 96 -6.88 26.66 -13.12
CA GLY A 96 -6.69 26.78 -14.57
C GLY A 96 -6.77 25.46 -15.36
N LEU A 97 -7.21 24.37 -14.73
CA LEU A 97 -7.34 23.06 -15.38
C LEU A 97 -8.64 22.91 -16.17
N TYR A 98 -9.68 23.65 -15.78
CA TYR A 98 -10.97 23.70 -16.43
C TYR A 98 -11.41 25.15 -16.67
N THR A 99 -12.36 25.34 -17.58
CA THR A 99 -13.09 26.60 -17.77
C THR A 99 -14.58 26.40 -17.44
N GLY A 100 -15.26 27.49 -17.07
CA GLY A 100 -16.64 27.47 -16.58
C GLY A 100 -16.74 27.86 -15.09
N PRO A 101 -17.81 27.50 -14.38
CA PRO A 101 -18.97 26.79 -14.91
C PRO A 101 -19.85 27.68 -15.82
N VAL A 102 -20.37 27.10 -16.90
CA VAL A 102 -21.43 27.71 -17.72
C VAL A 102 -22.74 27.01 -17.39
N GLU A 103 -23.75 27.75 -16.94
CA GLU A 103 -25.08 27.20 -16.71
C GLU A 103 -25.78 26.96 -18.06
N GLN A 104 -26.19 25.71 -18.29
CA GLN A 104 -26.99 25.32 -19.44
C GLN A 104 -28.29 24.70 -18.94
N SER A 105 -29.40 25.18 -19.49
CA SER A 105 -30.70 24.55 -19.30
C SER A 105 -30.82 23.38 -20.27
N SER A 106 -31.07 22.16 -19.77
CA SER A 106 -31.45 21.05 -20.64
C SER A 106 -32.86 21.33 -21.17
N GLY A 107 -32.95 21.74 -22.44
CA GLY A 107 -34.21 22.15 -23.05
C GLY A 107 -35.28 21.05 -22.94
N GLY A 108 -36.37 21.35 -22.22
CA GLY A 108 -37.51 20.47 -22.03
C GLY A 108 -38.46 20.95 -20.93
N TRP A 109 -39.68 20.42 -20.93
CA TRP A 109 -40.73 20.56 -19.91
C TRP A 109 -40.30 20.30 -18.44
N ILE A 110 -39.12 19.70 -18.20
CA ILE A 110 -38.49 19.51 -16.89
C ILE A 110 -37.05 20.03 -16.95
N ALA A 111 -36.86 21.29 -17.35
CA ALA A 111 -35.55 21.91 -17.46
C ALA A 111 -34.78 21.80 -16.13
N GLN A 112 -33.70 21.03 -16.13
CA GLN A 112 -32.76 20.99 -15.00
C GLN A 112 -31.53 21.79 -15.40
N SER A 113 -31.22 22.84 -14.63
CA SER A 113 -29.96 23.56 -14.77
C SER A 113 -28.79 22.61 -14.55
N GLN A 114 -27.91 22.54 -15.53
CA GLN A 114 -26.64 21.82 -15.47
C GLN A 114 -25.49 22.82 -15.58
N PHE A 115 -24.43 22.58 -14.82
CA PHE A 115 -23.19 23.33 -14.91
C PHE A 115 -22.22 22.56 -15.79
N VAL A 116 -21.73 23.21 -16.85
CA VAL A 116 -20.78 22.63 -17.79
C VAL A 116 -19.39 23.17 -17.52
N TYR A 117 -18.44 22.25 -17.38
CA TYR A 117 -17.02 22.52 -17.18
C TYR A 117 -16.25 21.95 -18.36
N ALA A 118 -15.45 22.78 -19.03
CA ALA A 118 -14.67 22.35 -20.19
C ALA A 118 -13.18 22.20 -19.83
N LEU A 119 -12.57 21.12 -20.29
CA LEU A 119 -11.17 20.81 -20.00
C LEU A 119 -10.24 21.78 -20.72
N ALA A 120 -9.43 22.53 -19.96
CA ALA A 120 -8.50 23.51 -20.50
C ALA A 120 -7.17 22.85 -20.94
N ALA A 121 -6.35 23.56 -21.71
CA ALA A 121 -5.04 23.05 -22.16
C ALA A 121 -4.09 22.66 -21.00
N PRO A 122 -3.99 23.44 -19.89
CA PRO A 122 -3.24 23.00 -18.71
C PRO A 122 -3.83 21.73 -18.07
N GLY A 123 -5.16 21.59 -18.11
CA GLY A 123 -5.89 20.38 -17.72
C GLY A 123 -5.45 19.16 -18.51
N LYS A 124 -5.51 19.24 -19.85
CA LYS A 124 -5.06 18.18 -20.77
C LYS A 124 -3.61 17.78 -20.50
N ALA A 125 -2.72 18.75 -20.27
CA ALA A 125 -1.30 18.49 -19.97
C ALA A 125 -1.04 17.85 -18.60
N ALA A 126 -1.98 17.98 -17.66
CA ALA A 126 -1.89 17.38 -16.33
C ALA A 126 -2.43 15.93 -16.26
N LEU A 127 -3.00 15.43 -17.37
CA LEU A 127 -3.53 14.07 -17.41
C LEU A 127 -2.45 13.04 -17.71
N ARG A 128 -2.59 11.87 -17.08
CA ARG A 128 -1.90 10.63 -17.45
C ARG A 128 -2.98 9.58 -17.72
N GLY A 129 -3.30 9.39 -18.99
CA GLY A 129 -4.48 8.61 -19.39
C GLY A 129 -5.78 9.30 -18.94
N ASP A 130 -6.57 8.62 -18.13
CA ASP A 130 -7.84 9.10 -17.57
C ASP A 130 -7.71 9.77 -16.19
N LYS A 131 -6.49 9.87 -15.67
CA LYS A 131 -6.23 10.33 -14.30
C LYS A 131 -5.65 11.74 -14.29
N LEU A 132 -6.04 12.53 -13.30
CA LEU A 132 -5.44 13.85 -13.04
C LEU A 132 -4.26 13.69 -12.06
N CYS A 133 -3.03 13.91 -12.52
CA CYS A 133 -1.84 13.71 -11.70
C CYS A 133 -1.31 15.02 -11.11
N LEU A 134 -1.00 15.00 -9.81
CA LEU A 134 -0.54 16.15 -9.04
C LEU A 134 0.98 16.36 -9.14
N ALA A 135 1.71 15.32 -9.52
CA ALA A 135 3.17 15.32 -9.65
C ALA A 135 3.63 14.30 -10.70
N LYS A 136 4.90 14.36 -11.10
CA LYS A 136 5.50 13.29 -11.91
C LYS A 136 5.93 12.11 -11.07
N GLY A 137 6.37 12.35 -9.84
CA GLY A 137 6.86 11.30 -8.95
C GLY A 137 6.63 11.58 -7.48
N VAL A 138 7.15 10.65 -6.69
CA VAL A 138 7.27 10.75 -5.24
C VAL A 138 8.67 10.30 -4.85
N LYS A 139 9.10 10.76 -3.68
CA LYS A 139 10.30 10.30 -3.03
C LYS A 139 10.06 10.06 -1.56
N VAL A 140 10.74 9.07 -1.01
CA VAL A 140 10.75 8.81 0.43
C VAL A 140 11.41 9.97 1.17
N SER A 141 10.70 10.52 2.16
CA SER A 141 11.23 11.51 3.11
C SER A 141 11.59 10.88 4.45
N LYS A 142 10.82 9.89 4.89
CA LYS A 142 11.03 9.18 6.16
C LYS A 142 10.63 7.72 6.01
N VAL A 143 11.39 6.83 6.66
CA VAL A 143 11.06 5.40 6.76
C VAL A 143 11.10 4.98 8.22
N SER A 144 10.19 4.08 8.58
CA SER A 144 10.15 3.40 9.87
C SER A 144 9.80 1.92 9.68
N GLY A 145 9.95 1.11 10.74
CA GLY A 145 9.69 -0.34 10.69
C GLY A 145 10.88 -1.20 10.25
N TYR A 146 12.03 -0.59 9.92
CA TYR A 146 13.26 -1.29 9.56
C TYR A 146 13.91 -2.07 10.72
N GLU A 147 13.51 -1.79 11.97
CA GLU A 147 13.92 -2.55 13.16
C GLU A 147 13.20 -3.91 13.27
N GLN A 148 12.12 -4.13 12.52
CA GLN A 148 11.27 -5.32 12.63
C GLN A 148 11.54 -6.34 11.52
N VAL A 149 12.82 -6.61 11.25
CA VAL A 149 13.22 -7.67 10.32
C VAL A 149 12.90 -9.03 10.93
N ARG A 150 12.27 -9.89 10.14
CA ARG A 150 11.97 -11.27 10.48
C ARG A 150 12.44 -12.18 9.38
N GLU A 151 12.70 -13.42 9.70
CA GLU A 151 13.03 -14.43 8.71
C GLU A 151 11.75 -15.21 8.38
N ILE A 152 11.31 -15.16 7.12
CA ILE A 152 10.21 -15.98 6.62
C ILE A 152 10.80 -16.88 5.56
N GLY A 153 10.84 -18.18 5.87
CA GLY A 153 11.35 -19.16 4.93
C GLY A 153 12.79 -18.91 4.48
N GLY A 154 13.71 -18.67 5.42
CA GLY A 154 15.12 -18.41 5.08
C GLY A 154 15.38 -17.04 4.44
N GLN A 155 14.34 -16.24 4.21
CA GLN A 155 14.44 -14.92 3.61
C GLN A 155 14.18 -13.83 4.64
N PRO A 156 15.10 -12.86 4.82
CA PRO A 156 14.86 -11.69 5.65
C PRO A 156 13.78 -10.80 5.02
N VAL A 157 12.77 -10.46 5.79
CA VAL A 157 11.62 -9.66 5.37
C VAL A 157 11.27 -8.62 6.44
N ALA A 158 10.71 -7.50 6.03
CA ALA A 158 10.28 -6.44 6.92
C ALA A 158 9.03 -5.72 6.38
N MET A 159 8.26 -5.11 7.28
CA MET A 159 7.18 -4.20 6.90
C MET A 159 7.63 -2.78 7.21
N ALA A 160 7.84 -1.98 6.16
CA ALA A 160 8.19 -0.58 6.32
C ALA A 160 6.97 0.32 6.19
N THR A 161 6.94 1.38 6.99
CA THR A 161 6.06 2.52 6.78
C THR A 161 6.92 3.68 6.28
N ALA A 162 6.58 4.21 5.11
CA ALA A 162 7.31 5.30 4.47
C ALA A 162 6.40 6.51 4.26
N THR A 163 6.86 7.66 4.72
CA THR A 163 6.27 8.96 4.41
C THR A 163 6.91 9.49 3.13
N LEU A 164 6.08 9.81 2.14
CA LEU A 164 6.54 10.27 0.84
C LEU A 164 6.31 11.78 0.68
N VAL A 165 7.07 12.38 -0.23
CA VAL A 165 6.88 13.75 -0.69
C VAL A 165 6.77 13.76 -2.21
N LEU A 166 5.96 14.66 -2.75
CA LEU A 166 5.84 14.83 -4.20
C LEU A 166 7.17 15.30 -4.79
N THR A 167 7.58 14.71 -5.90
CA THR A 167 8.69 15.18 -6.74
C THR A 167 8.16 15.64 -8.09
N ASP A 168 8.71 16.77 -8.57
CA ASP A 168 8.22 17.47 -9.75
C ASP A 168 6.71 17.74 -9.65
N GLU A 169 6.32 18.49 -8.61
CA GLU A 169 4.95 18.94 -8.43
C GLU A 169 4.46 19.69 -9.67
N ALA A 170 3.24 19.40 -10.09
CA ALA A 170 2.67 20.02 -11.27
C ALA A 170 2.56 21.54 -11.07
N ALA A 171 2.99 22.31 -12.08
CA ALA A 171 3.08 23.77 -11.97
C ALA A 171 1.73 24.45 -11.66
N TRP A 172 0.62 23.84 -12.06
CA TRP A 172 -0.73 24.31 -11.74
C TRP A 172 -1.06 24.15 -10.25
N LEU A 173 -0.58 23.06 -9.63
CA LEU A 173 -0.83 22.76 -8.22
C LEU A 173 0.02 23.68 -7.33
N ALA A 174 1.29 23.88 -7.69
CA ALA A 174 2.19 24.76 -6.96
C ALA A 174 1.71 26.22 -6.92
N LYS A 175 0.93 26.66 -7.91
CA LYS A 175 0.35 28.01 -8.00
C LYS A 175 -1.09 28.09 -7.49
N SER A 176 -1.72 26.97 -7.16
CA SER A 176 -3.12 26.92 -6.78
C SER A 176 -3.33 27.43 -5.36
N ALA A 177 -4.29 28.34 -5.17
CA ALA A 177 -4.76 28.75 -3.84
C ALA A 177 -5.44 27.58 -3.09
N ASP A 178 -5.94 26.58 -3.82
CA ASP A 178 -6.64 25.41 -3.29
C ASP A 178 -5.69 24.21 -3.07
N ARG A 179 -4.36 24.40 -3.13
CA ARG A 179 -3.36 23.33 -3.07
C ARG A 179 -3.58 22.34 -1.92
N ALA A 180 -3.84 22.83 -0.71
CA ALA A 180 -4.05 21.97 0.45
C ALA A 180 -5.33 21.11 0.32
N VAL A 181 -6.41 21.69 -0.20
CA VAL A 181 -7.69 21.00 -0.42
C VAL A 181 -7.53 19.95 -1.53
N ILE A 182 -6.77 20.25 -2.58
CA ILE A 182 -6.49 19.32 -3.67
C ILE A 182 -5.65 18.14 -3.18
N LEU A 183 -4.62 18.37 -2.35
CA LEU A 183 -3.80 17.30 -1.79
C LEU A 183 -4.61 16.36 -0.87
N GLN A 184 -5.59 16.88 -0.13
CA GLN A 184 -6.49 16.06 0.69
C GLN A 184 -7.38 15.10 -0.12
N ARG A 185 -7.50 15.30 -1.44
CA ARG A 185 -8.26 14.40 -2.32
C ARG A 185 -7.45 13.19 -2.78
N LEU A 186 -6.14 13.16 -2.53
CA LEU A 186 -5.33 11.99 -2.84
C LEU A 186 -5.86 10.76 -2.08
N PRO A 187 -5.81 9.56 -2.68
CA PRO A 187 -6.22 8.32 -2.01
C PRO A 187 -5.50 8.08 -0.68
N GLN A 188 -4.26 8.58 -0.57
CA GLN A 188 -3.46 8.60 0.65
C GLN A 188 -3.08 10.05 0.98
N SER A 189 -3.92 10.70 1.78
CA SER A 189 -3.85 12.14 2.07
C SER A 189 -2.56 12.60 2.76
N ASP A 190 -1.86 11.69 3.44
CA ASP A 190 -0.59 11.91 4.12
C ASP A 190 0.62 11.38 3.33
N LEU A 191 0.38 10.80 2.14
CA LEU A 191 1.39 10.12 1.34
C LEU A 191 2.18 9.10 2.17
N GLU A 192 1.51 8.40 3.10
CA GLU A 192 2.11 7.35 3.92
C GLU A 192 1.78 5.96 3.38
N VAL A 193 2.80 5.24 2.93
CA VAL A 193 2.64 3.88 2.39
C VAL A 193 3.23 2.84 3.33
N ARG A 194 2.56 1.69 3.43
CA ARG A 194 3.07 0.52 4.15
C ARG A 194 3.38 -0.59 3.17
N LEU A 195 4.67 -0.88 2.99
CA LEU A 195 5.17 -1.79 1.95
C LEU A 195 5.92 -2.97 2.58
N PRO A 196 5.72 -4.21 2.09
CA PRO A 196 6.57 -5.33 2.43
C PRO A 196 7.91 -5.20 1.69
N LEU A 197 9.00 -5.47 2.38
CA LEU A 197 10.32 -5.61 1.78
C LEU A 197 10.88 -6.98 2.08
N ALA A 198 11.64 -7.51 1.13
CA ALA A 198 12.43 -8.71 1.30
C ALA A 198 13.87 -8.44 0.85
N LEU A 199 14.82 -9.12 1.49
CA LEU A 199 16.21 -9.12 1.05
C LEU A 199 16.33 -10.14 -0.10
N VAL A 200 16.51 -9.64 -1.31
CA VAL A 200 16.65 -10.42 -2.55
C VAL A 200 17.99 -10.06 -3.17
N ASP A 201 18.80 -11.06 -3.51
CA ASP A 201 20.16 -10.85 -4.06
C ASP A 201 21.00 -9.86 -3.24
N LYS A 202 20.93 -10.01 -1.91
CA LYS A 202 21.64 -9.16 -0.93
C LYS A 202 21.17 -7.70 -0.88
N GLN A 203 20.09 -7.33 -1.56
CA GLN A 203 19.51 -5.98 -1.52
C GLN A 203 18.05 -6.00 -1.08
N TRP A 204 17.65 -4.98 -0.31
CA TRP A 204 16.25 -4.82 0.05
C TRP A 204 15.45 -4.40 -1.18
N GLN A 205 14.34 -5.09 -1.42
CA GLN A 205 13.42 -4.83 -2.52
C GLN A 205 11.98 -4.87 -2.01
N VAL A 206 11.11 -4.02 -2.56
CA VAL A 206 9.67 -4.10 -2.29
C VAL A 206 9.15 -5.36 -2.96
N THR A 207 8.43 -6.19 -2.21
CA THR A 207 7.81 -7.43 -2.71
C THR A 207 6.32 -7.36 -2.47
N ASP A 208 5.53 -8.04 -3.29
CA ASP A 208 4.11 -8.12 -3.05
C ASP A 208 3.81 -9.13 -1.91
N ARG A 209 2.70 -8.93 -1.20
CA ARG A 209 2.28 -9.87 -0.15
C ARG A 209 1.94 -11.26 -0.70
N ALA A 210 1.60 -11.34 -1.99
CA ALA A 210 1.21 -12.58 -2.65
C ALA A 210 2.42 -13.52 -2.85
N GLN A 211 3.57 -13.00 -3.28
CA GLN A 211 4.84 -13.69 -3.42
C GLN A 211 5.40 -14.10 -2.06
N LEU A 212 5.28 -13.24 -1.04
CA LEU A 212 5.63 -13.61 0.34
C LEU A 212 4.79 -14.79 0.84
N ASN A 213 3.49 -14.78 0.59
CA ASN A 213 2.59 -15.88 0.96
C ASN A 213 2.86 -17.15 0.13
N GLN A 214 3.17 -17.01 -1.17
CA GLN A 214 3.55 -18.13 -2.03
C GLN A 214 4.89 -18.75 -1.64
N ALA A 215 5.89 -17.95 -1.28
CA ALA A 215 7.18 -18.43 -0.78
C ALA A 215 7.03 -19.16 0.56
N ALA A 216 6.21 -18.61 1.47
CA ALA A 216 5.89 -19.27 2.73
C ALA A 216 5.14 -20.61 2.51
N MET A 217 4.19 -20.65 1.56
CA MET A 217 3.46 -21.87 1.20
C MET A 217 4.33 -22.91 0.48
N ALA A 218 5.23 -22.49 -0.42
CA ALA A 218 6.14 -23.38 -1.13
C ALA A 218 7.11 -24.09 -0.16
N MET A 219 7.55 -23.39 0.89
CA MET A 219 8.41 -23.95 1.93
C MET A 219 7.66 -24.82 2.93
N ALA A 220 6.42 -24.47 3.28
CA ALA A 220 5.54 -25.35 4.05
C ALA A 220 5.26 -26.66 3.29
N GLY A 221 5.08 -26.60 1.97
CA GLY A 221 4.96 -27.77 1.10
C GLY A 221 6.24 -28.60 1.00
N ALA A 222 7.42 -27.95 0.99
CA ALA A 222 8.72 -28.63 0.97
C ALA A 222 9.05 -29.32 2.31
N MET A 223 8.65 -28.75 3.45
CA MET A 223 8.79 -29.37 4.78
C MET A 223 7.73 -30.44 5.06
N GLY A 224 6.56 -30.38 4.42
CA GLY A 224 5.49 -31.39 4.54
C GLY A 224 5.81 -32.75 3.90
N ASN A 225 6.89 -32.86 3.14
CA ASN A 225 7.36 -34.12 2.56
C ASN A 225 8.34 -34.89 3.47
N ALA A 226 8.69 -34.35 4.64
CA ALA A 226 9.46 -35.06 5.65
C ALA A 226 8.57 -35.41 6.84
N SER A 227 8.37 -36.71 7.05
CA SER A 227 7.79 -37.36 8.23
C SER A 227 6.27 -37.52 8.20
N GLY A 228 5.85 -38.68 7.72
CA GLY A 228 4.53 -39.22 8.03
C GLY A 228 4.39 -39.48 9.53
N ALA A 229 3.33 -38.96 10.13
CA ALA A 229 2.67 -39.52 11.30
C ALA A 229 1.29 -38.88 11.39
N GLN A 230 0.27 -39.67 11.11
CA GLN A 230 -1.12 -39.33 11.40
C GLN A 230 -1.25 -39.15 12.92
N GLY A 231 -1.57 -37.93 13.34
CA GLY A 231 -1.90 -37.60 14.72
C GLY A 231 -2.82 -36.38 14.73
N PRO A 232 -4.03 -36.47 15.31
CA PRO A 232 -4.91 -35.32 15.44
C PRO A 232 -4.30 -34.38 16.46
N GLY A 233 -3.89 -33.18 16.05
CA GLY A 233 -3.42 -32.18 17.02
C GLY A 233 -2.45 -31.11 16.52
N MET A 234 -2.00 -31.16 15.26
CA MET A 234 -1.14 -30.08 14.71
C MET A 234 -1.90 -29.06 13.85
N LEU A 235 -3.00 -29.46 13.19
CA LEU A 235 -3.89 -28.53 12.48
C LEU A 235 -4.66 -27.60 13.44
N ASP A 236 -5.01 -28.05 14.64
CA ASP A 236 -5.60 -27.19 15.67
C ASP A 236 -4.59 -26.20 16.27
N LYS A 237 -3.31 -26.55 16.29
CA LYS A 237 -2.22 -25.63 16.66
C LYS A 237 -1.92 -24.61 15.55
N LEU A 238 -2.08 -24.98 14.28
CA LEU A 238 -2.00 -24.07 13.13
C LEU A 238 -3.21 -23.12 13.07
N LYS A 239 -4.42 -23.55 13.42
CA LYS A 239 -5.58 -22.66 13.59
C LYS A 239 -5.37 -21.60 14.69
N GLY A 240 -4.51 -21.86 15.67
CA GLY A 240 -4.10 -20.89 16.70
C GLY A 240 -2.96 -19.95 16.27
N LEU A 241 -2.20 -20.29 15.22
CA LEU A 241 -1.09 -19.47 14.71
C LEU A 241 -1.51 -18.53 13.56
N PHE A 242 -2.66 -18.79 12.93
CA PHE A 242 -3.27 -17.92 11.90
C PHE A 242 -4.39 -17.01 12.43
N SER A 243 -4.61 -16.93 13.75
CA SER A 243 -5.51 -15.93 14.35
C SER A 243 -4.73 -14.72 14.86
N PHE A 244 -4.03 -14.03 13.96
CA PHE A 244 -3.54 -12.66 14.23
C PHE A 244 -4.37 -11.69 13.38
N GLY A 245 -5.44 -11.20 13.99
CA GLY A 245 -6.40 -10.25 13.42
C GLY A 245 -7.78 -10.86 13.33
N GLY A 246 -8.68 -10.48 14.23
CA GLY A 246 -10.10 -10.83 14.13
C GLY A 246 -10.62 -10.48 12.74
N HIS A 247 -11.38 -11.40 12.16
CA HIS A 247 -11.98 -11.21 10.84
C HIS A 247 -12.76 -9.89 10.84
N PRO A 248 -12.54 -8.96 9.90
CA PRO A 248 -12.97 -7.56 10.04
C PRO A 248 -14.49 -7.38 10.04
N LEU A 249 -15.22 -8.38 9.56
CA LEU A 249 -16.68 -8.47 9.66
C LEU A 249 -17.20 -9.03 11.00
N VAL A 250 -16.35 -9.59 11.86
CA VAL A 250 -16.82 -10.16 13.13
C VAL A 250 -17.48 -9.09 13.99
N GLY A 251 -18.71 -9.37 14.41
CA GLY A 251 -19.56 -8.46 15.16
C GLY A 251 -20.92 -8.27 14.50
N LYS A 252 -21.71 -7.37 15.10
CA LYS A 252 -23.08 -7.07 14.69
C LYS A 252 -23.13 -5.92 13.68
N TRP A 253 -23.98 -6.09 12.69
CA TRP A 253 -24.16 -5.15 11.59
C TRP A 253 -25.63 -4.90 11.36
N LYS A 254 -26.00 -3.64 11.24
CA LYS A 254 -27.38 -3.19 11.05
C LYS A 254 -27.58 -2.71 9.61
N SER A 255 -28.60 -3.22 8.95
CA SER A 255 -29.00 -2.75 7.62
C SER A 255 -29.76 -1.42 7.70
N ALA A 256 -29.95 -0.77 6.55
CA ALA A 256 -30.76 0.45 6.47
C ALA A 256 -32.23 0.25 6.87
N THR A 257 -32.76 -0.99 6.77
CA THR A 257 -34.12 -1.36 7.18
C THR A 257 -34.23 -1.65 8.67
N GLY A 258 -33.10 -1.72 9.40
CA GLY A 258 -33.05 -1.90 10.84
C GLY A 258 -32.68 -3.31 11.28
N GLU A 259 -32.63 -4.26 10.36
CA GLU A 259 -32.33 -5.68 10.62
C GLU A 259 -30.87 -5.86 11.05
N VAL A 260 -30.64 -6.77 11.99
CA VAL A 260 -29.30 -7.04 12.53
C VAL A 260 -28.79 -8.40 12.07
N LEU A 261 -27.57 -8.40 11.53
CA LEU A 261 -26.80 -9.58 11.14
C LEU A 261 -25.55 -9.66 11.99
N GLU A 262 -25.28 -10.82 12.58
CA GLU A 262 -24.06 -11.07 13.35
C GLU A 262 -23.16 -12.04 12.58
N PHE A 263 -21.90 -11.65 12.39
CA PHE A 263 -20.88 -12.54 11.84
C PHE A 263 -19.95 -12.98 12.96
N THR A 264 -19.77 -14.28 13.08
CA THR A 264 -18.77 -14.89 13.97
C THR A 264 -17.55 -15.34 13.14
N LYS A 265 -16.70 -16.20 13.69
CA LYS A 265 -15.52 -16.72 13.00
C LYS A 265 -15.89 -17.63 11.82
N ASP A 266 -17.02 -18.32 11.91
CA ASP A 266 -17.43 -19.42 11.03
C ASP A 266 -18.96 -19.50 10.82
N THR A 267 -19.73 -18.61 11.43
CA THR A 267 -21.19 -18.57 11.28
C THR A 267 -21.70 -17.16 10.97
N MET A 268 -22.84 -17.11 10.29
CA MET A 268 -23.66 -15.92 10.12
C MET A 268 -24.98 -16.17 10.87
N ILE A 269 -25.35 -15.25 11.76
CA ILE A 269 -26.56 -15.33 12.56
C ILE A 269 -27.50 -14.21 12.10
N ASP A 270 -28.72 -14.57 11.74
CA ASP A 270 -29.76 -13.60 11.36
C ASP A 270 -30.44 -12.97 12.59
N GLU A 271 -31.32 -11.99 12.36
CA GLU A 271 -32.04 -11.29 13.43
C GLU A 271 -32.97 -12.20 14.24
N HIS A 272 -33.34 -13.37 13.69
CA HIS A 272 -34.16 -14.38 14.36
C HIS A 272 -33.31 -15.39 15.15
N GLY A 273 -31.98 -15.25 15.16
CA GLY A 273 -31.04 -16.12 15.86
C GLY A 273 -30.72 -17.42 15.12
N ASN A 274 -31.12 -17.56 13.85
CA ASN A 274 -30.77 -18.72 13.05
C ASN A 274 -29.32 -18.60 12.59
N ALA A 275 -28.50 -19.61 12.90
CA ALA A 275 -27.09 -19.64 12.54
C ALA A 275 -26.88 -20.51 11.29
N SER A 276 -26.32 -19.92 10.24
CA SER A 276 -25.89 -20.62 9.03
C SER A 276 -24.36 -20.72 9.01
N GLN A 277 -23.83 -21.88 8.61
CA GLN A 277 -22.38 -22.01 8.38
C GLN A 277 -21.94 -21.18 7.17
N ALA A 278 -20.83 -20.47 7.34
CA ALA A 278 -20.28 -19.61 6.32
C ALA A 278 -18.74 -19.70 6.30
N THR A 279 -18.18 -19.81 5.09
CA THR A 279 -16.75 -19.67 4.88
C THR A 279 -16.45 -18.24 4.46
N PHE A 280 -15.40 -17.67 5.05
CA PHE A 280 -14.99 -16.31 4.80
C PHE A 280 -13.58 -16.25 4.22
N ALA A 281 -13.41 -15.49 3.14
CA ALA A 281 -12.12 -15.22 2.52
C ALA A 281 -11.96 -13.71 2.31
N SER A 282 -10.88 -13.11 2.82
CA SER A 282 -10.64 -11.67 2.73
C SER A 282 -9.56 -11.33 1.70
N GLU A 283 -9.87 -10.35 0.85
CA GLU A 283 -8.95 -9.76 -0.12
C GLU A 283 -9.01 -8.22 0.03
N GLY A 284 -8.05 -7.67 0.77
CA GLY A 284 -8.05 -6.24 1.12
C GLY A 284 -9.27 -5.86 1.96
N ASN A 285 -10.08 -4.93 1.45
CA ASN A 285 -11.31 -4.49 2.10
C ASN A 285 -12.54 -5.31 1.68
N VAL A 286 -12.39 -6.26 0.76
CA VAL A 286 -13.51 -7.09 0.30
C VAL A 286 -13.43 -8.44 1.00
N VAL A 287 -14.55 -8.88 1.58
CA VAL A 287 -14.70 -10.23 2.12
C VAL A 287 -15.69 -10.99 1.27
N THR A 288 -15.27 -12.15 0.78
CA THR A 288 -16.15 -13.12 0.14
C THR A 288 -16.71 -14.06 1.20
N VAL A 289 -18.04 -14.15 1.27
CA VAL A 289 -18.80 -15.02 2.15
C VAL A 289 -19.47 -16.08 1.31
N VAL A 290 -19.22 -17.35 1.61
CA VAL A 290 -19.87 -18.48 0.96
C VAL A 290 -20.69 -19.21 2.01
N SER A 291 -22.02 -19.22 1.85
CA SER A 291 -22.94 -19.92 2.75
C SER A 291 -23.31 -21.28 2.18
N GLU A 292 -23.21 -22.32 3.01
CA GLU A 292 -23.54 -23.69 2.61
C GLU A 292 -25.05 -23.89 2.37
N GLU A 293 -25.90 -23.20 3.14
CA GLU A 293 -27.37 -23.31 3.05
C GLU A 293 -27.98 -22.59 1.83
N ARG A 294 -27.28 -21.61 1.25
CA ARG A 294 -27.71 -20.90 0.02
C ARG A 294 -27.11 -21.49 -1.26
N GLY A 295 -26.85 -22.80 -1.28
CA GLY A 295 -26.33 -23.50 -2.46
C GLY A 295 -24.94 -23.05 -2.90
N GLY A 296 -24.12 -22.51 -1.99
CA GLY A 296 -22.75 -22.07 -2.28
C GLY A 296 -22.63 -20.73 -3.02
N VAL A 297 -23.69 -19.93 -3.08
CA VAL A 297 -23.63 -18.60 -3.70
C VAL A 297 -22.69 -17.69 -2.90
N ALA A 298 -21.63 -17.23 -3.57
CA ALA A 298 -20.66 -16.32 -3.00
C ALA A 298 -21.20 -14.88 -2.99
N MET A 299 -21.23 -14.27 -1.81
CA MET A 299 -21.54 -12.86 -1.60
C MET A 299 -20.25 -12.11 -1.31
N GLN A 300 -20.10 -10.90 -1.84
CA GLN A 300 -18.95 -10.06 -1.55
C GLN A 300 -19.36 -8.93 -0.62
N ILE A 301 -18.52 -8.56 0.33
CA ILE A 301 -18.79 -7.50 1.28
C ILE A 301 -17.60 -6.55 1.30
N SER A 302 -17.78 -5.34 0.79
CA SER A 302 -16.76 -4.31 0.78
C SER A 302 -16.84 -3.46 2.04
N LEU A 303 -15.82 -3.52 2.88
CA LEU A 303 -15.67 -2.73 4.09
C LEU A 303 -15.12 -1.33 3.76
N SER A 304 -15.60 -0.30 4.45
CA SER A 304 -14.96 1.00 4.42
C SER A 304 -13.70 1.02 5.30
N ASN A 305 -12.77 1.94 5.03
CA ASN A 305 -11.49 2.06 5.76
C ASN A 305 -11.64 2.29 7.27
N SER A 306 -12.84 2.68 7.74
CA SER A 306 -13.14 2.84 9.17
C SER A 306 -13.69 1.58 9.84
N ASN A 307 -13.90 0.49 9.08
CA ASN A 307 -14.55 -0.75 9.50
C ASN A 307 -15.92 -0.55 10.19
N ASN A 308 -16.57 0.60 9.97
CA ASN A 308 -17.86 0.96 10.56
C ASN A 308 -19.00 0.89 9.54
N THR A 309 -18.70 0.78 8.26
CA THR A 309 -19.69 0.59 7.19
C THR A 309 -19.22 -0.50 6.24
N ALA A 310 -20.16 -1.30 5.76
CA ALA A 310 -19.91 -2.36 4.81
C ALA A 310 -20.96 -2.31 3.70
N THR A 311 -20.58 -2.60 2.46
CA THR A 311 -21.48 -2.68 1.32
C THR A 311 -21.56 -4.13 0.87
N LEU A 312 -22.75 -4.72 0.92
CA LEU A 312 -23.00 -6.02 0.32
C LEU A 312 -23.06 -5.90 -1.19
N LEU A 313 -22.35 -6.79 -1.86
CA LEU A 313 -22.22 -6.92 -3.30
C LEU A 313 -22.66 -8.33 -3.70
N LEU A 314 -23.54 -8.42 -4.70
CA LEU A 314 -23.91 -9.69 -5.33
C LEU A 314 -23.60 -9.60 -6.82
N GLY A 315 -22.71 -10.46 -7.32
CA GLY A 315 -22.21 -10.38 -8.70
C GLY A 315 -21.53 -9.05 -9.03
N GLY A 316 -20.93 -8.37 -8.05
CA GLY A 316 -20.27 -7.08 -8.21
C GLY A 316 -21.19 -5.85 -8.13
N MET A 317 -22.51 -6.03 -7.96
CA MET A 317 -23.46 -4.92 -7.80
C MET A 317 -23.80 -4.68 -6.32
N PRO A 318 -23.82 -3.42 -5.83
CA PRO A 318 -24.17 -3.12 -4.46
C PRO A 318 -25.67 -3.35 -4.22
N ILE A 319 -26.01 -4.21 -3.25
CA ILE A 319 -27.40 -4.57 -2.93
C ILE A 319 -27.85 -4.05 -1.56
N ALA A 320 -26.92 -3.79 -0.63
CA ALA A 320 -27.24 -3.24 0.67
C ALA A 320 -26.03 -2.54 1.32
N VAL A 321 -26.29 -1.61 2.22
CA VAL A 321 -25.28 -0.99 3.09
C VAL A 321 -25.58 -1.39 4.53
N LEU A 322 -24.56 -1.84 5.21
CA LEU A 322 -24.56 -2.22 6.62
C LEU A 322 -23.73 -1.22 7.43
N GLN A 323 -24.19 -0.95 8.65
CA GLN A 323 -23.46 -0.16 9.65
C GLN A 323 -23.11 -1.04 10.84
N ARG A 324 -21.89 -0.93 11.35
CA ARG A 324 -21.46 -1.69 12.51
C ARG A 324 -22.21 -1.22 13.75
N VAL A 325 -22.82 -2.15 14.46
CA VAL A 325 -23.42 -1.89 15.77
C VAL A 325 -22.27 -1.89 16.77
N ARG A 326 -22.07 -0.76 17.45
CA ARG A 326 -21.15 -0.71 18.59
C ARG A 326 -21.86 -1.35 19.77
N ASP A 327 -21.22 -2.34 20.38
CA ASP A 327 -21.59 -2.82 21.72
C ASP A 327 -21.36 -1.70 22.76
#